data_AF-A0A090TDK1-F1
#
_entry.id   AF-A0A090TDK1-F1
#
_cell.length_a   1.000
_cell.length_b   1.000
_cell.length_c   1.000
_cell.angle_alpha   90.00
_cell.angle_beta   90.00
_cell.angle_gamma   90.00
#
_symmetry.space_group_name_H-M   'P 1'
#
loop_
_entity.id
_entity.type
_entity.pdbx_description
1 polymer ?
#
loop_
_entity_poly.entity_id
_entity_poly.type
_entity_poly.pdbx_seq_one_letter_code
_entity_poly.pdbx_strand_id
1 'polypeptide(L)'
;MKVFIMRHGEAVHYAPTDEQRALTEHGKDSSIIVARACKQQGYDRFDKVLVSPYLRAQQTWAAISQEFSSDDVVTSDDITPYGQAEDVVEYVSAIADIES
;
A
#
# COMPACT_ATOMS: atom_id res chain seq x y z
N MET A 1 5.71 10.10 14.43
CA MET A 1 5.45 9.18 13.31
C MET A 1 4.98 9.96 12.07
N LYS A 2 5.36 9.53 10.86
CA LYS A 2 4.77 10.02 9.59
C LYS A 2 3.96 8.88 8.97
N VAL A 3 2.77 9.16 8.46
CA VAL A 3 1.90 8.16 7.82
C VAL A 3 1.70 8.53 6.35
N PHE A 4 1.89 7.56 5.47
CA PHE A 4 1.68 7.70 4.03
C PHE A 4 0.55 6.76 3.62
N ILE A 5 -0.50 7.31 3.01
CA ILE A 5 -1.64 6.54 2.52
C ILE A 5 -1.60 6.55 0.99
N MET A 6 -1.45 5.37 0.40
CA MET A 6 -1.46 5.18 -1.04
C MET A 6 -2.64 4.31 -1.44
N ARG A 7 -3.46 4.80 -2.38
CA ARG A 7 -4.47 3.98 -3.05
C ARG A 7 -3.76 3.06 -4.06
N HIS A 8 -4.22 1.82 -4.18
CA HIS A 8 -3.75 0.91 -5.23
C HIS A 8 -3.87 1.53 -6.64
N GLY A 9 -3.01 1.11 -7.56
CA GLY A 9 -3.07 1.53 -8.96
C GLY A 9 -4.35 1.10 -9.67
N GLU A 10 -4.53 1.57 -10.90
CA GLU A 10 -5.66 1.18 -11.74
C GLU A 10 -5.73 -0.34 -11.94
N ALA A 11 -6.91 -0.91 -11.75
CA ALA A 11 -7.14 -2.36 -11.84
C ALA A 11 -8.20 -2.68 -12.89
N VAL A 12 -8.07 -3.84 -13.53
CA VAL A 12 -9.01 -4.33 -14.54
C VAL A 12 -10.44 -4.35 -13.99
N HIS A 13 -11.43 -4.15 -14.86
CA HIS A 13 -12.84 -4.15 -14.45
C HIS A 13 -13.39 -5.56 -14.19
N TYR A 14 -12.87 -6.57 -14.89
CA TYR A 14 -13.40 -7.94 -14.84
C TYR A 14 -12.37 -8.91 -14.27
N ALA A 15 -12.78 -9.64 -13.24
CA ALA A 15 -12.12 -10.79 -12.64
C ALA A 15 -13.19 -11.70 -12.01
N PRO A 16 -12.89 -12.95 -11.62
CA PRO A 16 -13.89 -13.83 -11.01
C PRO A 16 -14.47 -13.29 -9.70
N THR A 17 -13.70 -12.47 -8.96
CA THR A 17 -14.09 -11.78 -7.72
C THR A 17 -13.45 -10.39 -7.68
N ASP A 18 -13.94 -9.47 -6.83
CA ASP A 18 -13.33 -8.13 -6.72
C ASP A 18 -11.89 -8.23 -6.19
N GLU A 19 -11.65 -9.11 -5.23
CA GLU A 19 -10.35 -9.36 -4.60
C GLU A 19 -9.29 -9.77 -5.62
N GLN A 20 -9.70 -10.48 -6.68
CA GLN A 20 -8.84 -11.02 -7.73
C GLN A 20 -8.61 -10.05 -8.90
N ARG A 21 -9.12 -8.82 -8.84
CA ARG A 21 -8.85 -7.82 -9.88
C ARG A 21 -7.37 -7.44 -9.87
N ALA A 22 -6.68 -7.77 -10.95
CA ALA A 22 -5.28 -7.40 -11.17
C ALA A 22 -5.13 -5.93 -11.61
N LEU A 23 -3.96 -5.35 -11.40
CA LEU A 23 -3.59 -4.07 -12.00
C LEU A 23 -3.57 -4.14 -13.52
N THR A 24 -3.93 -3.04 -14.16
CA THR A 24 -3.59 -2.81 -15.57
C THR A 24 -2.10 -2.45 -15.67
N GLU A 25 -1.50 -2.60 -16.85
CA GLU A 25 -0.12 -2.12 -17.08
C GLU A 25 -0.01 -0.61 -16.80
N HIS A 26 -0.99 0.17 -17.25
CA HIS A 26 -1.10 1.59 -16.93
C HIS A 26 -1.14 1.87 -15.42
N GLY A 27 -1.88 1.06 -14.65
CA GLY A 27 -1.94 1.16 -13.20
C GLY A 27 -0.61 0.90 -12.52
N LYS A 28 0.17 -0.07 -13.02
CA LYS A 28 1.53 -0.34 -12.53
C LYS A 28 2.46 0.85 -12.82
N ASP A 29 2.51 1.29 -14.07
CA ASP A 29 3.38 2.39 -14.52
C ASP A 29 3.08 3.68 -13.75
N SER A 30 1.80 4.02 -13.59
CA SER A 30 1.38 5.19 -12.82
C SER A 30 1.79 5.11 -11.35
N SER A 31 1.71 3.92 -10.75
CA SER A 31 2.14 3.70 -9.36
C SER A 31 3.64 3.91 -9.19
N ILE A 32 4.45 3.43 -10.14
CA ILE A 32 5.90 3.63 -10.16
C ILE A 32 6.27 5.11 -10.28
N ILE A 33 5.55 5.88 -11.13
CA ILE A 33 5.77 7.33 -11.27
C ILE A 33 5.56 8.04 -9.93
N VAL A 34 4.46 7.73 -9.23
CA VAL A 34 4.18 8.30 -7.90
C VAL A 34 5.26 7.90 -6.89
N ALA A 35 5.70 6.65 -6.89
CA ALA A 35 6.74 6.16 -5.99
C ALA A 35 8.08 6.88 -6.21
N ARG A 36 8.49 7.05 -7.48
CA ARG A 36 9.70 7.82 -7.84
C ARG A 36 9.60 9.27 -7.42
N ALA A 37 8.45 9.91 -7.60
CA ALA A 37 8.24 11.28 -7.15
C ALA A 37 8.35 11.38 -5.62
N CYS A 38 7.81 10.41 -4.88
CA CYS A 38 7.94 10.34 -3.41
C CYS A 38 9.42 10.20 -2.99
N LYS A 39 10.16 9.30 -3.62
CA LYS A 39 11.60 9.10 -3.42
C LYS A 39 12.40 10.38 -3.69
N GLN A 40 12.09 11.11 -4.76
CA GLN A 40 12.75 12.38 -5.10
C GLN A 40 12.51 13.48 -4.05
N GLN A 41 11.42 13.38 -3.27
CA GLN A 41 11.16 14.27 -2.13
C GLN A 41 11.92 13.85 -0.85
N GLY A 42 12.77 12.83 -0.93
CA GLY A 42 13.57 12.31 0.19
C GLY A 42 12.86 11.24 1.03
N TYR A 43 11.79 10.63 0.51
CA TYR A 43 11.07 9.55 1.15
C TYR A 43 11.36 8.23 0.44
N ASP A 44 12.45 7.57 0.82
CA ASP A 44 12.93 6.33 0.20
C ASP A 44 12.95 5.13 1.17
N ARG A 45 12.52 5.33 2.41
CA ARG A 45 12.44 4.31 3.46
C ARG A 45 11.11 4.39 4.21
N PHE A 46 10.53 3.22 4.48
CA PHE A 46 9.39 3.05 5.38
C PHE A 46 9.72 1.96 6.40
N ASP A 47 9.67 2.31 7.69
CA ASP A 47 9.97 1.36 8.77
C ASP A 47 8.91 0.24 8.84
N LYS A 48 7.65 0.57 8.51
CA LYS A 48 6.54 -0.36 8.44
C LYS A 48 5.65 -0.10 7.23
N VAL A 49 5.23 -1.15 6.53
CA VAL A 49 4.33 -1.09 5.37
C VAL A 49 3.16 -2.05 5.56
N LEU A 50 1.94 -1.53 5.47
CA LEU A 50 0.71 -2.31 5.51
C LEU A 50 0.14 -2.40 4.08
N VAL A 51 -0.16 -3.60 3.61
CA VAL A 51 -0.72 -3.83 2.27
C VAL A 51 -2.01 -4.63 2.36
N SER A 52 -3.08 -4.18 1.70
CA SER A 52 -4.35 -4.92 1.64
C SER A 52 -4.15 -6.30 0.99
N PRO A 53 -4.86 -7.37 1.41
CA PRO A 53 -4.76 -8.69 0.81
C PRO A 53 -5.23 -8.73 -0.67
N TYR A 54 -5.95 -7.71 -1.13
CA TYR A 54 -6.50 -7.69 -2.48
C TYR A 54 -5.39 -7.60 -3.53
N LEU A 55 -5.54 -8.36 -4.63
CA LEU A 55 -4.48 -8.57 -5.62
C LEU A 55 -3.91 -7.25 -6.17
N ARG A 56 -4.77 -6.27 -6.47
CA ARG A 56 -4.36 -4.95 -6.95
C ARG A 56 -3.47 -4.17 -5.99
N ALA A 57 -3.69 -4.31 -4.68
CA ALA A 57 -2.85 -3.65 -3.67
C ALA A 57 -1.49 -4.34 -3.56
N GLN A 58 -1.49 -5.68 -3.53
CA GLN A 58 -0.26 -6.49 -3.54
C GLN A 58 0.61 -6.20 -4.78
N GLN A 59 -0.01 -6.13 -5.96
CA GLN A 59 0.68 -5.79 -7.21
C GLN A 59 1.15 -4.33 -7.25
N THR A 60 0.45 -3.41 -6.58
CA THR A 60 0.91 -2.02 -6.46
C THR A 60 2.19 -1.97 -5.64
N TRP A 61 2.21 -2.63 -4.47
CA TRP A 61 3.41 -2.73 -3.64
C TRP A 61 4.57 -3.39 -4.40
N ALA A 62 4.32 -4.53 -5.05
CA ALA A 62 5.35 -5.23 -5.82
C ALA A 62 5.95 -4.39 -6.96
N ALA A 63 5.15 -3.51 -7.59
CA ALA A 63 5.63 -2.61 -8.63
C ALA A 63 6.53 -1.49 -8.07
N ILE A 64 6.20 -0.96 -6.89
CA ILE A 64 6.90 0.20 -6.30
C ILE A 64 7.99 -0.17 -5.30
N SER A 65 8.08 -1.43 -4.87
CA SER A 65 8.99 -1.87 -3.81
C SER A 65 10.47 -1.71 -4.16
N GLN A 66 10.81 -1.52 -5.44
CA GLN A 66 12.20 -1.20 -5.85
C GLN A 66 12.59 0.24 -5.55
N GLU A 67 11.61 1.13 -5.36
CA GLU A 67 11.87 2.55 -5.11
C GLU A 67 12.06 2.83 -3.61
N PHE A 68 11.57 1.95 -2.73
CA PHE A 68 11.59 2.10 -1.28
C PHE A 68 12.34 0.97 -0.57
N SER A 69 12.98 1.28 0.55
CA SER A 69 13.48 0.29 1.51
C SER A 69 12.45 0.09 2.63
N SER A 70 12.18 -1.17 2.99
CA SER A 70 11.36 -1.48 4.15
C SER A 70 11.77 -2.81 4.74
N ASP A 71 11.86 -2.86 6.07
CA ASP A 71 12.25 -4.05 6.82
C ASP A 71 11.03 -4.85 7.32
N ASP A 72 9.83 -4.24 7.31
CA ASP A 72 8.58 -4.87 7.75
C ASP A 72 7.42 -4.54 6.80
N VAL A 73 7.08 -5.49 5.93
CA VAL A 73 5.93 -5.42 5.03
C VAL A 73 4.94 -6.50 5.45
N VAL A 74 3.76 -6.08 5.91
CA VAL A 74 2.71 -6.99 6.35
C VAL A 74 1.45 -6.84 5.50
N THR A 75 0.80 -7.97 5.26
CA THR A 75 -0.55 -7.98 4.71
C THR A 75 -1.54 -7.75 5.85
N SER A 76 -2.48 -6.81 5.68
CA SER A 76 -3.48 -6.46 6.68
C SER A 76 -4.90 -6.52 6.09
N ASP A 77 -5.75 -7.33 6.70
CA ASP A 77 -7.16 -7.49 6.32
C ASP A 77 -8.02 -6.26 6.69
N ASP A 78 -7.53 -5.44 7.63
CA ASP A 78 -8.22 -4.23 8.12
C ASP A 78 -8.26 -3.10 7.08
N ILE A 79 -7.42 -3.16 6.05
CA ILE A 79 -7.35 -2.16 4.97
C ILE A 79 -7.91 -2.68 3.64
N THR A 80 -8.83 -3.64 3.70
CA THR A 80 -9.74 -3.93 2.57
C THR A 80 -10.75 -2.79 2.39
N PRO A 81 -11.45 -2.70 1.23
CA PRO A 81 -12.52 -1.71 1.04
C PRO A 81 -13.66 -1.79 2.06
N TYR A 82 -13.78 -2.90 2.79
CA TYR A 82 -14.81 -3.15 3.80
C TYR A 82 -14.27 -3.06 5.24
N GLY A 83 -12.99 -2.78 5.42
CA GLY A 83 -12.39 -2.54 6.73
C GLY A 83 -12.98 -1.31 7.41
N GLN A 84 -12.91 -1.27 8.74
CA GLN A 84 -13.37 -0.13 9.52
C GLN A 84 -12.21 0.84 9.74
N ALA A 85 -12.44 2.13 9.44
CA ALA A 85 -11.38 3.13 9.53
C ALA A 85 -10.93 3.35 10.98
N GLU A 86 -11.86 3.20 11.93
CA GLU A 86 -11.61 3.32 13.37
C GLU A 86 -10.59 2.27 13.85
N ASP A 87 -10.74 1.02 13.41
CA ASP A 87 -9.82 -0.08 13.75
C ASP A 87 -8.41 0.19 13.20
N VAL A 88 -8.32 0.69 11.96
CA VAL A 88 -7.03 1.06 11.34
C VAL A 88 -6.37 2.23 12.07
N VAL A 89 -7.15 3.23 12.49
CA VAL A 89 -6.65 4.38 13.27
C VAL A 89 -6.13 3.91 14.64
N GLU A 90 -6.87 3.04 15.32
CA GLU A 90 -6.45 2.49 16.60
C GLU A 90 -5.15 1.69 16.45
N TYR A 91 -5.06 0.83 15.43
CA TYR A 91 -3.86 0.04 15.16
C TYR A 91 -2.63 0.90 14.85
N VAL A 92 -2.76 1.88 13.96
CA VAL A 92 -1.67 2.80 13.60
C VAL A 92 -1.24 3.66 14.79
N SER A 93 -2.18 4.06 15.65
CA SER A 93 -1.86 4.80 16.88
C SER A 93 -1.09 3.93 17.88
N ALA A 94 -1.50 2.67 18.06
CA ALA A 94 -0.80 1.73 18.92
C ALA A 94 0.63 1.45 18.44
N ILE A 95 0.85 1.30 17.11
CA ILE A 95 2.20 1.19 16.54
C ILE A 95 3.02 2.44 16.87
N ALA A 96 2.42 3.63 16.68
CA ALA A 96 3.09 4.89 16.95
C ALA A 96 3.59 5.00 18.38
N ASP A 97 2.78 4.53 19.35
CA ASP A 97 3.11 4.60 20.77
C ASP A 97 4.21 3.58 21.15
N ILE A 98 4.17 2.38 20.57
CA ILE A 98 5.13 1.30 20.89
C ILE A 98 6.50 1.54 20.25
N GLU A 99 6.54 2.07 19.02
CA GLU A 99 7.77 2.27 18.24
C GLU A 99 8.35 3.69 18.38
N SER A 100 7.82 4.50 19.31
CA SER A 100 8.28 5.88 19.58
C SER A 100 9.53 6.01 20.45
#